data_AF-A0AA90VDQ0-F1
#
_entry.id   AF-A0AA90VDQ0-F1
#
_cell.length_a   1.000
_cell.length_b   1.000
_cell.length_c   1.000
_cell.angle_alpha   90.00
_cell.angle_beta   90.00
_cell.angle_gamma   90.00
#
_symmetry.space_group_name_H-M   'P 1'
#
loop_
_entity.id
_entity.type
_entity.pdbx_description
1 polymer ?
#
loop_
_entity_poly.entity_id
_entity_poly.type
_entity_poly.pdbx_seq_one_letter_code
_entity_poly.pdbx_strand_id
1 'polypeptide(L)'
;MIGTSELLLIAALVLLLFGGKKLPEMMKGLGQGVRSFKDGMREVTEPEDDNAAKQTTSSADKHDDAKKQPKDALQADSSINENDGKGE
;
A
#
# COMPACT_ATOMS: atom_id res chain seq x y z
N MET A 1 36.23 10.49 11.91
CA MET A 1 35.19 10.28 10.89
C MET A 1 34.00 9.73 11.64
N ILE A 2 32.89 10.46 11.71
CA ILE A 2 31.68 9.91 12.33
C ILE A 2 31.19 8.83 11.36
N GLY A 3 31.34 7.58 11.78
CA GLY A 3 30.93 6.42 11.02
C GLY A 3 29.47 6.07 11.29
N THR A 4 29.00 5.08 10.54
CA THR A 4 27.66 4.51 10.71
C THR A 4 27.44 4.00 12.14
N SER A 5 28.50 3.54 12.80
CA SER A 5 28.49 3.05 14.18
C SER A 5 28.16 4.14 15.20
N GLU A 6 28.77 5.32 15.14
CA GLU A 6 28.44 6.43 16.05
C GLU A 6 27.01 6.94 15.81
N LEU A 7 26.57 7.01 14.54
CA LEU A 7 25.20 7.41 14.23
C LEU A 7 24.17 6.40 14.77
N LEU A 8 24.45 5.11 14.67
CA LEU A 8 23.62 4.04 15.26
C LEU A 8 23.54 4.16 16.78
N LEU A 9 24.66 4.47 17.44
CA LEU A 9 24.70 4.65 18.90
C LEU A 9 23.83 5.84 19.35
N ILE A 10 23.92 6.96 18.64
CA ILE A 10 23.09 8.16 18.91
C ILE A 10 21.62 7.86 18.64
N ALA A 11 21.30 7.22 17.51
CA ALA A 11 19.95 6.82 17.18
C ALA A 11 19.35 5.87 18.24
N ALA A 12 20.14 4.92 18.75
CA ALA A 12 19.74 4.03 19.83
C ALA A 12 19.46 4.80 21.13
N LEU A 13 20.26 5.81 21.46
CA LEU A 13 20.06 6.65 22.65
C LEU A 13 18.76 7.47 22.53
N VAL A 14 18.52 8.08 21.37
CA VAL A 14 17.27 8.79 21.06
C VAL A 14 16.08 7.82 21.12
N LEU A 15 16.22 6.61 20.57
CA LEU A 15 15.18 5.58 20.62
C LEU A 15 14.89 5.13 22.06
N LEU A 16 15.89 5.14 22.95
CA LEU A 16 15.69 4.81 24.37
C LEU A 16 14.94 5.94 25.10
N LEU A 17 15.25 7.20 24.80
CA LEU A 17 14.60 8.37 25.42
C LEU A 17 13.16 8.55 24.94
N PHE A 18 12.92 8.42 23.63
CA PHE A 18 11.60 8.63 23.02
C PHE A 18 10.79 7.33 22.89
N GLY A 19 11.44 6.17 22.89
CA GLY A 19 10.82 4.88 22.64
C GLY A 19 10.59 4.61 21.15
N GLY A 20 10.54 3.33 20.78
CA GLY A 20 10.30 2.90 19.39
C GLY A 20 8.95 3.29 18.78
N LYS A 21 7.97 3.66 19.61
CA LYS A 21 6.62 4.04 19.16
C LYS A 21 6.49 5.53 18.82
N LYS A 22 7.22 6.41 19.52
CA LYS A 22 7.08 7.87 19.32
C LYS A 22 7.76 8.36 18.05
N LEU A 23 8.89 7.75 17.66
CA LEU A 23 9.62 8.14 16.45
C LEU A 23 8.77 7.99 15.16
N PRO A 24 8.14 6.83 14.87
CA PRO A 24 7.28 6.68 13.69
C PRO A 24 6.00 7.53 13.76
N GLU A 25 5.43 7.71 14.95
CA GLU A 25 4.24 8.54 15.17
C GLU A 25 4.54 10.02 14.84
N MET A 26 5.67 10.55 15.31
CA MET A 26 6.13 11.90 14.98
C MET A 26 6.54 12.05 13.51
N MET A 27 7.21 11.04 12.93
CA MET A 27 7.58 11.04 11.51
C MET A 27 6.36 11.05 10.60
N LYS A 28 5.29 10.33 10.94
CA LYS A 28 4.04 10.31 10.16
C LYS A 28 3.38 11.69 10.13
N GLY A 29 3.30 12.37 11.28
CA GLY A 29 2.78 13.73 11.37
C GLY A 29 3.64 14.75 10.62
N LEU A 30 4.96 14.70 10.78
CA LEU A 30 5.90 15.57 10.06
C LEU A 30 5.85 15.34 8.54
N GLY A 31 5.81 14.08 8.11
CA GLY A 31 5.75 13.72 6.69
C GLY A 31 4.47 14.20 6.02
N GLN A 32 3.33 14.13 6.72
CA GLN A 32 2.07 14.72 6.24
C GLN A 32 2.16 16.24 6.15
N GLY A 33 2.73 16.92 7.16
CA GLY A 33 2.92 18.37 7.14
C GLY A 33 3.82 18.85 6.00
N VAL A 34 4.96 18.18 5.78
CA VAL A 34 5.88 18.48 4.67
C VAL A 34 5.22 18.22 3.31
N ARG A 35 4.39 17.17 3.20
CA ARG A 35 3.66 16.86 1.96
C ARG A 35 2.65 17.97 1.64
N SER A 36 1.79 18.34 2.60
CA SER A 36 0.82 19.43 2.44
C SER A 36 1.49 20.77 2.18
N PHE A 37 2.62 21.05 2.84
CA PHE A 37 3.41 22.26 2.57
C PHE A 37 3.91 22.29 1.13
N LYS A 38 4.44 21.18 0.62
CA LYS A 38 4.91 21.11 -0.77
C LYS A 38 3.76 21.20 -1.76
N ASP A 39 2.64 20.52 -1.50
CA ASP A 39 1.48 20.55 -2.38
C ASP A 39 0.90 21.98 -2.48
N GLY A 40 0.75 22.69 -1.35
CA GLY A 40 0.30 24.09 -1.35
C GLY A 40 1.32 25.06 -1.97
N MET A 41 2.63 24.80 -1.86
CA MET A 41 3.64 25.62 -2.50
C MET A 41 3.64 25.47 -4.03
N ARG A 42 3.27 24.28 -4.55
CA ARG A 42 3.15 24.03 -6.00
C ARG A 42 1.95 24.77 -6.59
N GLU A 43 0.80 24.75 -5.89
CA GLU A 43 -0.40 25.50 -6.27
C GLU A 43 -0.16 27.02 -6.37
N VAL A 44 0.73 27.57 -5.52
CA VAL A 44 1.07 29.00 -5.55
C VAL A 44 2.11 29.34 -6.63
N THR A 45 2.97 28.39 -7.02
CA THR A 45 4.12 28.66 -7.89
C THR A 45 3.87 28.30 -9.36
N GLU A 46 2.94 27.38 -9.64
CA GLU A 46 2.61 26.94 -11.00
C GLU A 46 1.17 27.39 -11.36
N PRO A 47 0.97 28.27 -12.37
CA PRO A 47 -0.38 28.53 -12.87
C PRO A 47 -0.91 27.27 -13.55
N GLU A 48 -2.00 26.74 -13.00
CA GLU A 48 -2.84 25.62 -13.44
C GLU A 48 -2.46 24.96 -14.76
N ASP A 49 -1.67 23.87 -14.68
CA ASP A 49 -1.67 22.82 -15.70
C ASP A 49 -1.89 21.47 -14.99
N ASP A 50 -3.07 20.92 -15.25
CA ASP A 50 -3.60 19.66 -14.72
C ASP A 50 -2.63 18.49 -14.93
N ASN A 51 -2.02 17.97 -13.84
CA ASN A 51 -1.79 16.53 -13.62
C ASN A 51 -1.10 16.26 -12.27
N ALA A 52 -1.88 15.90 -11.24
CA ALA A 52 -1.32 15.24 -10.05
C ALA A 52 -2.30 14.25 -9.43
N ALA A 53 -2.54 13.14 -10.16
CA ALA A 53 -3.18 11.96 -9.62
C ALA A 53 -2.37 11.34 -8.47
N LYS A 54 -2.82 11.63 -7.24
CA LYS A 54 -3.15 10.65 -6.18
C LYS A 54 -2.44 9.28 -6.22
N GLN A 55 -1.52 9.06 -5.27
CA GLN A 55 -1.10 7.74 -4.76
C GLN A 55 -0.73 7.89 -3.26
N THR A 56 -1.57 7.45 -2.31
CA THR A 56 -1.78 6.09 -1.71
C THR A 56 -0.90 5.76 -0.50
N THR A 57 -1.60 5.41 0.60
CA THR A 57 -1.26 4.41 1.66
C THR A 57 -0.05 4.69 2.57
N SER A 58 -0.18 4.80 3.90
CA SER A 58 -0.48 3.65 4.77
C SER A 58 -0.95 4.08 6.17
N SER A 59 -2.20 3.78 6.49
CA SER A 59 -2.65 3.58 7.87
C SER A 59 -2.96 2.10 8.01
N ALA A 60 -2.10 1.41 8.75
CA ALA A 60 -2.41 0.11 9.32
C ALA A 60 -3.40 0.33 10.47
N ASP A 61 -4.62 -0.20 10.35
CA ASP A 61 -5.35 -0.77 11.49
C ASP A 61 -6.44 -1.75 11.00
N LYS A 62 -6.75 -2.72 11.88
CA LYS A 62 -7.38 -4.04 11.73
C LYS A 62 -8.74 -4.16 11.03
N HIS A 63 -8.99 -5.33 10.42
CA HIS A 63 -10.12 -6.20 10.82
C HIS A 63 -9.93 -7.67 10.44
N ASP A 64 -10.10 -8.53 11.45
CA ASP A 64 -10.28 -9.98 11.37
C ASP A 64 -11.60 -10.36 10.66
N ASP A 65 -11.65 -11.62 10.24
CA ASP A 65 -12.84 -12.48 10.03
C ASP A 65 -13.71 -12.27 8.77
N ALA A 66 -13.63 -13.21 7.82
CA ALA A 66 -14.80 -13.87 7.23
C ALA A 66 -14.40 -14.88 6.12
N LYS A 67 -14.45 -16.14 6.52
CA LYS A 67 -14.57 -17.37 5.74
C LYS A 67 -15.50 -17.24 4.51
N LYS A 68 -15.03 -17.57 3.30
CA LYS A 68 -15.94 -17.92 2.17
C LYS A 68 -15.27 -18.87 1.15
N GLN A 69 -15.30 -20.16 1.47
CA GLN A 69 -15.49 -21.21 0.46
C GLN A 69 -17.01 -21.28 0.18
N PRO A 70 -17.42 -21.48 -1.08
CA PRO A 70 -17.77 -22.84 -1.49
C PRO A 70 -17.16 -23.20 -2.86
N LYS A 71 -16.68 -24.44 -2.99
CA LYS A 71 -16.06 -25.03 -4.18
C LYS A 71 -16.92 -26.16 -4.78
N ASP A 72 -18.23 -25.95 -4.85
CA ASP A 72 -19.13 -26.96 -5.41
C ASP A 72 -19.84 -26.45 -6.67
N ALA A 73 -19.90 -27.35 -7.66
CA ALA A 73 -20.69 -27.32 -8.89
C ALA A 73 -20.07 -26.62 -10.14
N LEU A 74 -19.18 -27.35 -10.83
CA LEU A 74 -19.35 -27.57 -12.28
C LEU A 74 -18.52 -28.79 -12.73
N GLN A 75 -19.12 -29.98 -12.65
CA GLN A 75 -18.72 -31.15 -13.42
C GLN A 75 -19.90 -31.57 -14.31
N ALA A 76 -19.56 -32.17 -15.44
CA ALA A 76 -20.42 -32.85 -16.42
C ALA A 76 -21.13 -31.95 -17.44
N ASP A 77 -20.54 -31.87 -18.64
CA ASP A 77 -21.15 -32.44 -19.85
C ASP A 77 -20.20 -32.19 -21.04
N SER A 78 -19.55 -33.25 -21.53
CA SER A 78 -19.04 -33.33 -22.90
C SER A 78 -18.71 -34.79 -23.22
N SER A 79 -19.76 -35.55 -23.47
CA SER A 79 -19.67 -36.82 -24.18
C SER A 79 -20.88 -36.91 -25.09
N ILE A 80 -20.62 -37.29 -26.34
CA ILE A 80 -21.58 -37.57 -27.43
C ILE A 80 -21.97 -36.36 -28.28
N ASN A 81 -21.30 -36.22 -29.43
CA ASN A 81 -22.01 -36.18 -30.71
C ASN A 81 -21.06 -36.59 -31.84
N GLU A 82 -21.09 -37.87 -32.21
CA GLU A 82 -20.47 -38.39 -33.42
C GLU A 82 -21.36 -38.03 -34.62
N ASN A 83 -20.71 -37.45 -35.61
CA ASN A 83 -21.26 -36.84 -36.81
C ASN A 83 -22.10 -37.81 -37.64
N ASP A 84 -23.17 -37.23 -38.18
CA ASP A 84 -24.22 -37.80 -39.00
C ASP A 84 -23.75 -38.74 -40.12
N GLY A 85 -24.51 -39.83 -40.25
CA GLY A 85 -24.66 -40.54 -41.51
C GLY A 85 -25.35 -39.65 -42.54
N LYS A 86 -24.75 -39.54 -43.71
CA LYS A 86 -25.46 -39.13 -44.92
C LYS A 86 -25.47 -40.32 -45.87
N GLY A 87 -26.62 -40.98 -45.90
CA GLY A 87 -26.98 -41.88 -46.98
C GLY A 87 -27.35 -41.11 -48.24
N GLU A 88 -27.38 -41.88 -49.31
CA GLU A 88 -27.87 -41.59 -50.68
C GLU A 88 -26.88 -40.89 -51.63
#